data_AF-A0A438BMR0-F1
#
_entry.id   AF-A0A438BMR0-F1
#
_cell.length_a   1.000
_cell.length_b   1.000
_cell.length_c   1.000
_cell.angle_alpha   90.00
_cell.angle_beta   90.00
_cell.angle_gamma   90.00
#
_symmetry.space_group_name_H-M   'P 1'
#
loop_
_entity.id
_entity.type
_entity.pdbx_description
1 polymer ?
#
loop_
_entity_poly.entity_id
_entity_poly.type
_entity_poly.pdbx_seq_one_letter_code
_entity_poly.pdbx_strand_id
1 'polypeptide(L)'
;MLDSIVYARLDCDYEVAMDTLRTFNHDLAKWVEENNPQHWVISKFKKMRWDKMTRSLLVEHKNGLVKWNGCIGPKTEENIAFNIAKDENYITYLHLGSSNKVSNGKTFLEVDLLERTCTCKAWKISGIPCDHVCAAIRRMGFDVSDYVDDWYKYNLQEKICFGSMHTLVTHGMPMIDEDGTLCDVLGHTYPFLNPPITK
;
A
#
# COMPACT_ATOMS: atom_id res chain seq x y z
N MET A 1 -5.96 8.43 31.13
CA MET A 1 -6.83 7.25 31.37
C MET A 1 -7.93 7.14 30.31
N LEU A 2 -8.67 8.22 30.02
CA LEU A 2 -9.62 8.25 28.89
C LEU A 2 -8.94 8.01 27.54
N ASP A 3 -7.70 8.49 27.34
CA ASP A 3 -6.94 8.20 26.12
C ASP A 3 -6.76 6.70 25.86
N SER A 4 -6.51 5.91 26.90
CA SER A 4 -6.39 4.45 26.78
C SER A 4 -7.68 3.80 26.29
N ILE A 5 -8.83 4.41 26.57
CA ILE A 5 -10.15 3.99 26.11
C ILE A 5 -10.39 4.48 24.67
N VAL A 6 -10.18 5.78 24.41
CA VAL A 6 -10.37 6.41 23.08
C VAL A 6 -9.49 5.71 22.03
N TYR A 7 -8.24 5.44 22.37
CA TYR A 7 -7.24 4.90 21.45
C TYR A 7 -7.05 3.38 21.50
N ALA A 8 -7.88 2.66 22.25
CA ALA A 8 -7.87 1.20 22.27
C ALA A 8 -8.03 0.65 20.83
N ARG A 9 -7.07 -0.17 20.39
CA ARG A 9 -7.04 -0.68 19.00
C ARG A 9 -7.90 -1.93 18.84
N LEU A 10 -8.01 -2.72 19.90
CA LEU A 10 -8.78 -3.95 19.98
C LEU A 10 -9.89 -3.81 21.03
N ASP A 11 -10.94 -4.63 20.89
CA ASP A 11 -12.00 -4.70 21.89
C ASP A 11 -11.45 -5.12 23.26
N CYS A 12 -10.50 -6.06 23.29
CA CYS A 12 -9.88 -6.50 24.55
C CYS A 12 -9.14 -5.35 25.27
N ASP A 13 -8.43 -4.51 24.53
CA ASP A 13 -7.68 -3.38 25.09
C ASP A 13 -8.64 -2.32 25.66
N TYR A 14 -9.79 -2.14 24.99
CA TYR A 14 -10.86 -1.26 25.46
C TYR A 14 -11.48 -1.78 26.75
N GLU A 15 -11.80 -3.07 26.84
CA GLU A 15 -12.39 -3.63 28.06
C GLU A 15 -11.42 -3.54 29.25
N VAL A 16 -10.12 -3.80 29.04
CA VAL A 16 -9.10 -3.63 30.10
C VAL A 16 -9.00 -2.16 30.57
N ALA A 17 -9.05 -1.21 29.63
CA ALA A 17 -9.05 0.21 29.97
C ALA A 17 -10.34 0.64 30.68
N MET A 18 -11.49 0.08 30.29
CA MET A 18 -12.78 0.30 30.96
C MET A 18 -12.82 -0.29 32.37
N ASP A 19 -12.28 -1.50 32.59
CA ASP A 19 -12.18 -2.09 33.92
C ASP A 19 -11.27 -1.25 34.83
N THR A 20 -10.16 -0.75 34.30
CA THR A 20 -9.30 0.19 35.01
C THR A 20 -10.07 1.46 35.40
N LEU A 21 -10.84 2.04 34.46
CA LEU A 21 -11.69 3.20 34.74
C LEU A 21 -12.78 2.88 35.78
N ARG A 22 -13.42 1.71 35.74
CA ARG A 22 -14.44 1.29 36.73
C ARG A 22 -13.86 1.19 38.13
N THR A 23 -12.63 0.67 38.28
CA THR A 23 -11.96 0.61 39.59
C THR A 23 -11.61 1.99 40.14
N PHE A 24 -11.34 2.95 39.27
CA PHE A 24 -10.99 4.31 39.64
C PHE A 24 -12.22 5.18 39.93
N ASN A 25 -13.21 5.17 39.03
CA ASN A 25 -14.42 5.97 39.13
C ASN A 25 -15.58 5.33 38.34
N HIS A 26 -16.54 4.79 39.08
CA HIS A 26 -17.68 4.05 38.52
C HIS A 26 -18.67 4.95 37.76
N ASP A 27 -18.85 6.20 38.19
CA ASP A 27 -19.76 7.15 37.54
C ASP A 27 -19.21 7.59 36.18
N LEU A 28 -17.90 7.83 36.11
CA LEU A 28 -17.24 8.17 34.85
C LEU A 28 -17.22 7.00 33.86
N ALA A 29 -17.03 5.77 34.35
CA ALA A 29 -17.16 4.56 33.51
C ALA A 29 -18.57 4.44 32.90
N LYS A 30 -19.60 4.65 33.73
CA LYS A 30 -20.99 4.63 33.29
C LYS A 30 -21.27 5.71 32.24
N TRP A 31 -20.78 6.93 32.45
CA TRP A 31 -20.93 8.01 31.47
C TRP A 31 -20.30 7.65 30.12
N VAL A 32 -19.11 7.04 30.11
CA VAL A 32 -18.43 6.60 28.88
C VAL A 32 -19.28 5.58 28.10
N GLU A 33 -19.88 4.61 28.78
CA GLU A 33 -20.75 3.60 28.17
C GLU A 33 -22.03 4.21 27.59
N GLU A 34 -22.61 5.18 28.29
CA GLU A 34 -23.83 5.88 27.87
C GLU A 34 -23.58 6.86 26.71
N ASN A 35 -22.33 7.31 26.51
CA ASN A 35 -21.99 8.30 25.49
C ASN A 35 -21.62 7.71 24.11
N ASN A 36 -22.25 6.59 23.74
CA ASN A 36 -22.14 6.00 22.41
C ASN A 36 -20.69 5.80 21.91
N PRO A 37 -19.89 4.95 22.60
CA PRO A 37 -18.47 4.75 22.30
C PRO A 37 -18.19 4.33 20.84
N GLN A 38 -19.17 3.75 20.14
CA GLN A 38 -19.08 3.43 18.71
C GLN A 38 -18.78 4.61 17.77
N HIS A 39 -18.92 5.86 18.25
CA HIS A 39 -18.69 7.06 17.44
C HIS A 39 -17.30 7.67 17.63
N TRP A 40 -16.56 7.30 18.66
CA TRP A 40 -15.29 7.97 19.01
C TRP A 40 -14.21 7.01 19.51
N VAL A 41 -14.56 5.82 20.02
CA VAL A 41 -13.61 4.77 20.39
C VAL A 41 -13.15 4.02 19.15
N ILE A 42 -11.82 3.94 18.96
CA ILE A 42 -11.23 3.29 17.79
C ILE A 42 -11.66 1.82 17.65
N SER A 43 -11.67 1.05 18.75
CA SER A 43 -12.03 -0.37 18.73
C SER A 43 -13.49 -0.63 18.33
N LYS A 44 -14.42 0.28 18.70
CA LYS A 44 -15.87 0.11 18.53
C LYS A 44 -16.42 0.60 17.18
N PHE A 45 -15.59 1.15 16.29
CA PHE A 45 -16.03 1.54 14.95
C PHE A 45 -16.52 0.33 14.13
N LYS A 46 -17.79 0.37 13.70
CA LYS A 46 -18.41 -0.69 12.89
C LYS A 46 -17.80 -0.85 11.48
N LYS A 47 -17.15 0.21 10.96
CA LYS A 47 -16.52 0.21 9.64
C LYS A 47 -15.00 0.24 9.80
N MET A 48 -14.31 -0.54 8.98
CA MET A 48 -12.85 -0.63 8.99
C MET A 48 -12.24 0.76 8.76
N ARG A 49 -11.52 1.27 9.76
CA ARG A 49 -10.67 2.46 9.60
C ARG A 49 -9.46 2.07 8.72
N TRP A 50 -8.90 3.05 7.99
CA TRP A 50 -7.81 2.86 7.03
C TRP A 50 -6.63 2.04 7.58
N ASP A 51 -6.33 2.10 8.88
CA ASP A 51 -5.26 1.33 9.52
C ASP A 51 -5.52 -0.19 9.58
N LYS A 52 -6.79 -0.60 9.74
CA LYS A 52 -7.18 -2.01 9.57
C LYS A 52 -7.14 -2.43 8.10
N MET A 53 -7.45 -1.53 7.17
CA MET A 53 -7.37 -1.78 5.72
C MET A 53 -5.91 -1.98 5.28
N THR A 54 -5.00 -1.09 5.68
CA THR A 54 -3.57 -1.23 5.40
C THR A 54 -3.01 -2.53 6.00
N ARG A 55 -3.40 -2.89 7.23
CA ARG A 55 -3.01 -4.17 7.83
C ARG A 55 -3.58 -5.37 7.07
N SER A 56 -4.86 -5.34 6.67
CA SER A 56 -5.48 -6.42 5.90
C SER A 56 -4.80 -6.57 4.54
N LEU A 57 -4.58 -5.47 3.82
CA LEU A 57 -3.89 -5.45 2.53
C LEU A 57 -2.45 -5.94 2.65
N LEU A 58 -1.71 -5.56 3.70
CA LEU A 58 -0.36 -6.06 3.96
C LEU A 58 -0.36 -7.56 4.29
N VAL A 59 -1.33 -8.03 5.08
CA VAL A 59 -1.48 -9.46 5.41
C VAL A 59 -1.84 -10.26 4.16
N GLU A 60 -2.78 -9.78 3.35
CA GLU A 60 -3.16 -10.38 2.07
C GLU A 60 -1.98 -10.40 1.09
N HIS A 61 -1.25 -9.29 0.99
CA HIS A 61 -0.07 -9.18 0.14
C HIS A 61 1.06 -10.11 0.62
N LYS A 62 1.28 -10.21 1.93
CA LYS A 62 2.24 -11.16 2.53
C LYS A 62 1.83 -12.61 2.29
N ASN A 63 0.56 -12.94 2.46
CA ASN A 63 0.01 -14.27 2.14
C ASN A 63 0.13 -14.57 0.63
N GLY A 64 0.05 -13.54 -0.21
CA GLY A 64 0.31 -13.62 -1.65
C GLY A 64 1.78 -13.89 -1.94
N LEU A 65 2.71 -13.18 -1.30
CA LEU A 65 4.17 -13.35 -1.46
C LEU A 65 4.64 -14.76 -1.12
N VAL A 66 4.05 -15.39 -0.09
CA VAL A 66 4.37 -16.79 0.28
C VAL A 66 4.04 -17.77 -0.85
N LYS A 67 3.17 -17.40 -1.79
CA LYS A 67 2.77 -18.24 -2.93
C LYS A 67 3.62 -18.00 -4.19
N TRP A 68 4.62 -17.12 -4.13
CA TRP A 68 5.48 -16.86 -5.29
C TRP A 68 6.48 -18.02 -5.44
N ASN A 69 6.50 -18.63 -6.62
CA ASN A 69 7.41 -19.72 -6.94
C ASN A 69 8.64 -19.23 -7.75
N GLY A 70 8.70 -17.93 -8.06
CA GLY A 70 9.70 -17.32 -8.93
C GLY A 70 10.17 -15.95 -8.45
N CYS A 71 11.03 -15.31 -9.25
CA CYS A 71 11.61 -14.00 -8.94
C CYS A 71 10.60 -12.85 -9.06
N ILE A 72 9.49 -13.07 -9.77
CA ILE A 72 8.37 -12.15 -10.00
C ILE A 72 7.05 -12.81 -9.62
N GLY A 73 5.99 -12.00 -9.47
CA GLY A 73 4.69 -12.48 -9.00
C GLY A 73 3.79 -13.02 -10.11
N PRO A 74 2.79 -13.85 -9.77
CA PRO A 74 1.91 -14.52 -10.74
C PRO A 74 1.24 -13.56 -11.73
N LYS A 75 0.85 -12.37 -11.26
CA LYS A 75 0.22 -11.34 -12.10
C LYS A 75 1.18 -10.72 -13.12
N THR A 76 2.45 -10.57 -12.74
CA THR A 76 3.50 -10.09 -13.64
C THR A 76 3.89 -11.18 -14.64
N GLU A 77 4.00 -12.43 -14.17
CA GLU A 77 4.24 -13.60 -15.02
C GLU A 77 3.15 -13.75 -16.09
N GLU A 78 1.87 -13.62 -15.71
CA GLU A 78 0.73 -13.66 -16.64
C GLU A 78 0.80 -12.54 -17.68
N ASN A 79 1.15 -11.31 -17.29
CA ASN A 79 1.30 -10.19 -18.21
C ASN A 79 2.45 -10.43 -19.20
N ILE A 80 3.59 -10.94 -18.72
CA ILE A 80 4.72 -11.31 -19.58
C ILE A 80 4.30 -12.41 -20.55
N ALA A 81 3.65 -13.47 -20.07
CA ALA A 81 3.17 -14.55 -20.91
C ALA A 81 2.20 -14.05 -22.00
N PHE A 82 1.28 -13.15 -21.64
CA PHE A 82 0.37 -12.51 -22.59
C PHE A 82 1.10 -11.67 -23.65
N ASN A 83 2.14 -10.93 -23.25
CA ASN A 83 2.95 -10.15 -24.18
C ASN A 83 3.81 -11.04 -25.08
N ILE A 84 4.34 -12.15 -24.56
CA ILE A 84 5.08 -13.17 -25.30
C ILE A 84 4.19 -13.87 -26.32
N ALA A 85 2.93 -14.16 -26.00
CA ALA A 85 2.02 -14.83 -26.93
C ALA A 85 1.79 -14.04 -28.24
N LYS A 86 2.14 -12.75 -28.26
CA LYS A 86 2.05 -11.88 -29.43
C LYS A 86 3.32 -11.86 -30.28
N ASP A 87 4.41 -12.46 -29.82
CA ASP A 87 5.75 -12.45 -30.42
C ASP A 87 5.73 -12.92 -31.90
N GLU A 88 4.91 -13.92 -32.22
CA GLU A 88 4.75 -14.47 -33.58
C GLU A 88 4.26 -13.43 -34.62
N ASN A 89 3.70 -12.31 -34.18
CA ASN A 89 3.27 -11.22 -35.07
C ASN A 89 4.41 -10.28 -35.46
N TYR A 90 5.62 -10.49 -34.93
CA TYR A 90 6.72 -9.55 -35.05
C TYR A 90 7.96 -10.17 -35.71
N ILE A 91 8.51 -9.46 -36.69
CA ILE A 91 9.83 -9.72 -37.23
C ILE A 91 10.83 -8.83 -36.51
N THR A 92 11.84 -9.43 -35.89
CA THR A 92 12.89 -8.70 -35.17
C THR A 92 14.19 -8.69 -35.96
N TYR A 93 14.61 -7.47 -36.32
CA TYR A 93 15.86 -7.12 -36.97
C TYR A 93 16.87 -6.71 -35.90
N LEU A 94 17.90 -7.54 -35.74
CA LEU A 94 19.01 -7.29 -34.83
C LEU A 94 19.93 -6.25 -35.47
N HIS A 95 20.20 -5.14 -34.78
CA HIS A 95 21.28 -4.22 -35.16
C HIS A 95 22.54 -4.50 -34.31
N LEU A 96 23.68 -3.97 -34.74
CA LEU A 96 24.94 -4.11 -34.01
C LEU A 96 24.82 -3.40 -32.66
N GLY A 97 24.82 -4.14 -31.54
CA GLY A 97 24.69 -3.61 -30.18
C GLY A 97 23.41 -4.04 -29.47
N SER A 98 22.85 -3.18 -28.61
CA SER A 98 21.64 -3.42 -27.80
C SER A 98 20.32 -3.01 -28.46
N SER A 99 20.42 -2.33 -29.61
CA SER A 99 19.29 -1.79 -30.34
C SER A 99 18.71 -2.83 -31.30
N ASN A 100 17.40 -2.96 -31.27
CA ASN A 100 16.62 -3.88 -32.08
C ASN A 100 15.50 -3.12 -32.77
N LYS A 101 15.20 -3.50 -34.01
CA LYS A 101 14.00 -3.05 -34.71
C LYS A 101 13.00 -4.19 -34.78
N VAL A 102 11.80 -3.93 -34.29
CA VAL A 102 10.70 -4.90 -34.27
C VAL A 102 9.61 -4.39 -35.21
N SER A 103 9.08 -5.24 -36.07
CA SER A 103 8.03 -4.86 -37.02
C SER A 103 6.90 -5.87 -37.10
N ASN A 104 5.66 -5.38 -37.10
CA ASN A 104 4.46 -6.17 -37.39
C ASN A 104 4.01 -6.04 -38.87
N GLY A 105 4.91 -5.65 -39.76
CA GLY A 105 4.61 -5.41 -41.18
C GLY A 105 3.93 -4.08 -41.50
N LYS A 106 3.43 -3.34 -40.49
CA LYS A 106 2.83 -2.00 -40.67
C LYS A 106 3.68 -0.87 -40.14
N THR A 107 4.38 -1.13 -39.04
CA THR A 107 5.20 -0.12 -38.34
C THR A 107 6.53 -0.73 -37.91
N PHE A 108 7.53 0.13 -37.75
CA PHE A 108 8.80 -0.23 -37.13
C PHE A 108 8.86 0.41 -35.75
N LEU A 109 9.25 -0.39 -34.77
CA LEU A 109 9.43 0.04 -33.39
C LEU A 109 10.87 -0.24 -32.99
N GLU A 110 11.47 0.74 -32.32
CA GLU A 110 12.84 0.63 -31.84
C GLU A 110 12.79 0.21 -30.37
N VAL A 111 13.57 -0.82 -30.07
CA VAL A 111 13.75 -1.37 -28.73
C VAL A 111 15.23 -1.27 -28.40
N ASP A 112 15.56 -0.67 -27.27
CA ASP A 112 16.91 -0.68 -26.73
C ASP A 112 16.91 -1.39 -25.38
N LEU A 113 17.57 -2.54 -25.32
CA LEU A 113 17.59 -3.37 -24.11
C LEU A 113 18.54 -2.83 -23.04
N LEU A 114 19.57 -2.07 -23.42
CA LEU A 114 20.49 -1.44 -22.44
C LEU A 114 19.84 -0.23 -21.81
N GLU A 115 19.27 0.65 -22.62
CA GLU A 115 18.57 1.85 -22.15
C GLU A 115 17.19 1.53 -21.55
N ARG A 116 16.76 0.26 -21.62
CA ARG A 116 15.45 -0.24 -21.20
C ARG A 116 14.29 0.57 -21.81
N THR A 117 14.33 0.80 -23.12
CA THR A 117 13.31 1.59 -23.81
C THR A 117 12.67 0.87 -24.97
N CYS A 118 11.44 1.28 -25.26
CA CYS A 118 10.72 0.97 -26.48
C CYS A 118 10.02 2.24 -26.98
N THR A 119 9.94 2.44 -28.29
CA THR A 119 9.22 3.58 -28.87
C THR A 119 7.73 3.60 -28.53
N CYS A 120 7.12 2.45 -28.22
CA CYS A 120 5.74 2.41 -27.72
C CYS A 120 5.56 2.98 -26.29
N LYS A 121 6.66 3.26 -25.58
CA LYS A 121 6.74 3.80 -24.21
C LYS A 121 6.12 2.95 -23.11
N ALA A 122 5.40 1.87 -23.44
CA ALA A 122 4.73 1.03 -22.47
C ALA A 122 5.69 0.49 -21.40
N TRP A 123 6.87 -0.03 -21.79
CA TRP A 123 7.85 -0.54 -20.83
C TRP A 123 8.37 0.52 -19.85
N LYS A 124 8.61 1.74 -20.33
CA LYS A 124 9.07 2.85 -19.48
C LYS A 124 8.00 3.31 -18.49
N ILE A 125 6.72 3.20 -18.85
CA ILE A 125 5.60 3.59 -18.01
C ILE A 125 5.27 2.49 -17.00
N SER A 126 5.24 1.23 -17.44
CA SER A 126 4.80 0.11 -16.62
C SER A 126 5.92 -0.56 -15.84
N GLY A 127 7.19 -0.42 -16.23
CA GLY A 127 8.30 -1.22 -15.70
C GLY A 127 8.27 -2.71 -16.08
N ILE A 128 7.31 -3.12 -16.92
CA ILE A 128 7.14 -4.49 -17.44
C ILE A 128 7.41 -4.47 -18.94
N PRO A 129 8.28 -5.36 -19.47
CA PRO A 129 8.49 -5.50 -20.90
C PRO A 129 7.17 -5.61 -21.68
N CYS A 130 6.99 -4.73 -22.68
CA CYS A 130 5.88 -4.84 -23.62
C CYS A 130 6.12 -5.97 -24.62
N ASP A 131 5.11 -6.32 -25.41
CA ASP A 131 5.19 -7.35 -26.44
C ASP A 131 6.35 -7.16 -27.43
N HIS A 132 6.65 -5.93 -27.86
CA HIS A 132 7.82 -5.65 -28.70
C HIS A 132 9.15 -5.94 -28.00
N VAL A 133 9.25 -5.61 -26.72
CA VAL A 133 10.46 -5.83 -25.93
C VAL A 133 10.61 -7.32 -25.64
N CYS A 134 9.52 -8.02 -25.30
CA CYS A 134 9.50 -9.48 -25.15
C CYS A 134 10.04 -10.17 -26.41
N ALA A 135 9.58 -9.75 -27.59
CA ALA A 135 10.05 -10.26 -28.87
C ALA A 135 11.57 -10.06 -29.06
N ALA A 136 12.07 -8.85 -28.79
CA ALA A 136 13.49 -8.55 -28.90
C ALA A 136 14.37 -9.34 -27.91
N ILE A 137 13.96 -9.45 -26.65
CA ILE A 137 14.67 -10.22 -25.62
C ILE A 137 14.74 -11.69 -26.00
N ARG A 138 13.60 -12.30 -26.38
CA ARG A 138 13.52 -13.72 -26.76
C ARG A 138 14.35 -14.02 -28.00
N ARG A 139 14.37 -13.11 -28.98
CA ARG A 139 15.23 -13.19 -30.17
C ARG A 139 16.72 -13.27 -29.80
N MET A 140 17.14 -12.54 -28.76
CA MET A 140 18.50 -12.55 -28.24
C MET A 140 18.80 -13.74 -27.32
N GLY A 141 17.78 -14.55 -26.97
CA GLY A 141 17.93 -15.72 -26.09
C GLY A 141 18.03 -15.39 -24.60
N PHE A 142 17.61 -14.18 -24.20
CA PHE A 142 17.59 -13.77 -22.79
C PHE A 142 16.24 -14.10 -22.12
N ASP A 143 16.22 -14.10 -20.79
CA ASP A 143 14.98 -14.22 -20.00
C ASP A 143 14.31 -12.84 -19.88
N VAL A 144 13.02 -12.77 -20.22
CA VAL A 144 12.22 -11.54 -20.11
C VAL A 144 12.09 -11.08 -18.66
N SER A 145 12.09 -12.01 -17.71
CA SER A 145 11.94 -11.72 -16.27
C SER A 145 13.09 -10.84 -15.73
N ASP A 146 14.29 -10.94 -16.32
CA ASP A 146 15.45 -10.14 -15.93
C ASP A 146 15.28 -8.64 -16.27
N TYR A 147 14.44 -8.35 -17.26
CA TYR A 147 14.13 -7.01 -17.76
C TYR A 147 12.88 -6.39 -17.11
N VAL A 148 12.28 -7.07 -16.14
CA VAL A 148 11.25 -6.48 -15.27
C VAL A 148 11.93 -5.57 -14.26
N ASP A 149 11.31 -4.44 -13.94
CA ASP A 149 11.82 -3.56 -12.89
C ASP A 149 11.79 -4.22 -11.51
N ASP A 150 12.76 -3.84 -10.68
CA ASP A 150 12.97 -4.48 -9.37
C ASP A 150 11.79 -4.34 -8.42
N TRP A 151 10.94 -3.32 -8.61
CA TRP A 151 9.75 -3.13 -7.79
C TRP A 151 8.71 -4.21 -7.98
N TYR A 152 8.76 -5.02 -9.03
CA TYR A 152 7.92 -6.21 -9.17
C TYR A 152 8.61 -7.49 -8.69
N LYS A 153 9.90 -7.42 -8.32
CA LYS A 153 10.66 -8.59 -7.90
C LYS A 153 10.42 -8.89 -6.43
N TYR A 154 10.48 -10.17 -6.09
CA TYR A 154 10.23 -10.69 -4.76
C TYR A 154 11.02 -9.92 -3.69
N ASN A 155 12.33 -9.73 -3.91
CA ASN A 155 13.23 -9.10 -2.93
C ASN A 155 12.79 -7.69 -2.51
N LEU A 156 12.25 -6.88 -3.43
CA LEU A 156 11.79 -5.53 -3.10
C LEU A 156 10.36 -5.56 -2.55
N GLN A 157 9.49 -6.43 -3.07
CA GLN A 157 8.14 -6.63 -2.56
C GLN A 157 8.12 -7.15 -1.11
N GLU A 158 9.05 -8.04 -0.76
CA GLU A 158 9.30 -8.50 0.59
C GLU A 158 9.69 -7.33 1.51
N LYS A 159 10.66 -6.51 1.08
CA LYS A 159 11.09 -5.31 1.85
C LYS A 159 9.96 -4.30 2.03
N ILE A 160 9.09 -4.10 1.05
CA ILE A 160 7.91 -3.22 1.18
C ILE A 160 6.95 -3.76 2.26
N CYS A 161 6.85 -5.08 2.40
CA CYS A 161 6.00 -5.69 3.44
C CYS A 161 6.60 -5.62 4.85
N PHE A 162 7.93 -5.76 4.97
CA PHE A 162 8.62 -5.68 6.27
C PHE A 162 8.95 -4.25 6.70
N GLY A 163 9.11 -3.35 5.73
CA GLY A 163 9.15 -1.91 5.93
C GLY A 163 7.76 -1.44 6.30
N SER A 164 7.39 -1.66 7.56
CA SER A 164 6.15 -1.22 8.20
C SER A 164 5.77 0.15 7.62
N MET A 165 4.77 0.21 6.74
CA MET A 165 4.18 1.48 6.35
C MET A 165 3.83 2.15 7.66
N HIS A 166 4.58 3.20 8.03
CA HIS A 166 4.35 3.89 9.28
C HIS A 166 2.87 4.21 9.30
N THR A 167 2.15 3.74 10.32
CA THR A 167 0.80 4.24 10.59
C THR A 167 0.96 5.74 10.57
N LEU A 168 0.35 6.40 9.57
CA LEU A 168 0.41 7.85 9.45
C LEU A 168 0.07 8.38 10.83
N VAL A 169 1.07 8.97 11.48
CA VAL A 169 0.81 9.74 12.69
C VAL A 169 -0.24 10.73 12.24
N THR A 170 -1.40 10.71 12.88
CA THR A 170 -2.49 11.62 12.60
C THR A 170 -2.02 13.01 13.07
N HIS A 171 -1.13 13.63 12.29
CA HIS A 171 -0.55 14.95 12.49
C HIS A 171 -1.61 16.08 12.48
N GLY A 172 -2.90 15.73 12.32
CA GLY A 172 -4.04 16.62 12.45
C GLY A 172 -4.89 16.40 13.71
N MET A 173 -4.43 15.62 14.69
CA MET A 173 -5.09 15.55 15.99
C MET A 173 -4.49 16.61 16.92
N PRO A 174 -5.29 17.54 17.48
CA PRO A 174 -4.79 18.53 18.41
C PRO A 174 -4.27 17.84 19.68
N MET A 175 -3.16 18.32 20.20
CA MET A 175 -2.65 17.92 21.50
C MET A 175 -3.57 18.53 22.57
N ILE A 176 -3.98 17.73 23.55
CA ILE A 176 -4.73 18.21 24.72
C ILE A 176 -3.70 18.51 25.80
N ASP A 177 -3.62 19.76 26.22
CA ASP A 177 -2.76 20.15 27.35
C ASP A 177 -3.32 19.63 28.68
N GLU A 178 -2.49 19.60 29.73
CA GLU A 178 -2.87 19.06 31.05
C GLU A 178 -4.10 19.76 31.68
N ASP A 179 -4.47 20.94 31.19
CA ASP A 179 -5.62 21.74 31.59
C ASP A 179 -6.90 21.51 30.74
N GLY A 180 -6.82 20.66 29.71
CA GLY A 180 -7.94 20.32 28.82
C GLY A 180 -8.11 21.26 27.62
N THR A 181 -7.15 22.12 27.31
CA THR A 181 -7.19 23.04 26.15
C THR A 181 -6.64 22.36 24.89
N LEU A 182 -7.25 22.61 23.72
CA LEU A 182 -6.78 22.08 22.44
C LEU A 182 -5.79 23.06 21.79
N CYS A 183 -4.56 22.62 21.54
CA CYS A 183 -3.55 23.44 20.86
C CYS A 183 -3.32 22.98 19.42
N ASP A 184 -3.33 23.92 18.46
CA ASP A 184 -2.91 23.65 17.09
C ASP A 184 -1.38 23.69 16.93
N VAL A 185 -0.89 23.29 15.74
CA VAL A 185 0.56 23.25 15.41
C VAL A 185 1.18 24.65 15.38
N LEU A 186 0.37 25.71 15.36
CA LEU A 186 0.78 27.11 15.37
C LEU A 186 0.75 27.72 16.80
N GLY A 187 0.35 26.94 17.81
CA GLY A 187 0.27 27.36 19.20
C GLY A 187 -1.02 28.11 19.56
N HIS A 188 -2.05 28.06 18.73
CA HIS A 188 -3.36 28.62 19.08
C HIS A 188 -4.14 27.64 19.96
N THR A 189 -4.59 28.16 21.09
CA THR A 189 -5.45 27.48 22.07
C THR A 189 -6.93 27.66 21.73
N TYR A 190 -7.66 26.55 21.66
CA TYR A 190 -9.11 26.51 21.50
C TYR A 190 -9.78 25.94 22.76
N PRO A 191 -10.89 26.53 23.24
CA PRO A 191 -11.66 25.93 24.32
C PRO A 191 -12.21 24.58 23.85
N PHE A 192 -12.05 23.53 24.67
CA PHE A 192 -12.70 22.25 24.44
C PHE A 192 -14.21 22.47 24.33
N LEU A 193 -14.80 22.09 23.20
CA LEU A 193 -16.23 22.22 22.96
C LEU A 193 -16.95 21.25 23.91
N ASN A 194 -17.37 21.75 25.06
CA ASN A 194 -18.28 20.99 25.92
C ASN A 194 -19.53 20.64 25.09
N PRO A 195 -19.97 19.37 25.10
CA PRO A 195 -21.22 19.00 24.45
C PRO A 195 -22.37 19.86 25.04
N PRO A 196 -23.36 20.23 24.23
CA PRO A 196 -24.42 21.14 24.66
C PRO A 196 -25.14 20.56 25.87
N ILE A 197 -25.25 21.37 26.93
CA ILE A 197 -26.01 21.03 28.13
C ILE A 197 -27.50 21.07 27.74
N THR A 198 -28.12 19.91 27.60
CA THR A 198 -29.58 19.81 27.53
C THR A 198 -30.17 20.16 28.89
N LYS A 199 -30.97 21.22 28.93
CA LYS A 199 -31.83 21.57 30.08
C LYS A 199 -32.88 20.51 30.33
#